data_AF-A0A126QVK5-F1
#
_entry.id   AF-A0A126QVK5-F1
#
_cell.length_a   1.000
_cell.length_b   1.000
_cell.length_c   1.000
_cell.angle_alpha   90.00
_cell.angle_beta   90.00
_cell.angle_gamma   90.00
#
_symmetry.space_group_name_H-M   'P 1'
#
loop_
_entity.id
_entity.type
_entity.pdbx_description
1 polymer ?
#
loop_
_entity_poly.entity_id
_entity_poly.type
_entity_poly.pdbx_seq_one_letter_code
_entity_poly.pdbx_strand_id
1 'polypeptide(L)'
;MSEERFNLTEDYDQLSERFGIDKEAYPESAFENDMKRYVILQFKPNPKKEGLIAYYQRKITFLDWNYSGEPIESGDHVLCTIKEDLDYNVATPVMKITPSILLGISNEMREAIINALWDKNKKDYVGQFEQRYKNETYEQAKADAEAENKAKLDELNDQIESLKRKLAAANFAMDQASFDADSQKNESEDIELSSEPVKDRPEKVAPESAVISLSSRKSETERPIRYETGNRVYESYSPRVQEMFFSYPHFKNPIVKRVGPRAIYSESFEDGRYFVHVSPNKKLMLIRKHDEGEVFCVNHQVMIQDLERLYPFLEEKDLKAERSGKYDGILVHLDL
;
A
#
# COMPACT_ATOMS: atom_id res chain seq x y z
N MET A 1 -20.30 32.46 -3.17
CA MET A 1 -19.99 31.17 -3.80
C MET A 1 -21.02 30.98 -4.89
N SER A 2 -20.59 31.05 -6.14
CA SER A 2 -21.44 30.98 -7.33
C SER A 2 -21.78 29.51 -7.61
N GLU A 3 -23.08 29.18 -7.61
CA GLU A 3 -23.62 27.86 -7.88
C GLU A 3 -23.88 27.73 -9.38
N GLU A 4 -23.12 26.86 -10.07
CA GLU A 4 -23.39 26.52 -11.46
C GLU A 4 -24.46 25.44 -11.54
N ARG A 5 -25.55 25.77 -12.25
CA ARG A 5 -26.65 24.86 -12.56
C ARG A 5 -26.32 24.14 -13.87
N PHE A 6 -26.38 22.82 -13.86
CA PHE A 6 -26.18 21.97 -15.05
C PHE A 6 -27.48 21.86 -15.86
N ASN A 7 -27.41 22.06 -17.17
CA ASN A 7 -28.49 21.74 -18.11
C ASN A 7 -28.00 20.58 -18.99
N LEU A 8 -28.61 19.41 -18.84
CA LEU A 8 -28.30 18.18 -19.59
C LEU A 8 -29.59 17.72 -20.28
N THR A 9 -29.95 18.33 -21.40
CA THR A 9 -31.22 18.05 -22.07
C THR A 9 -31.14 16.85 -23.04
N GLU A 10 -29.93 16.42 -23.43
CA GLU A 10 -29.72 15.48 -24.54
C GLU A 10 -29.57 13.99 -24.12
N ASP A 11 -29.39 13.69 -22.83
CA ASP A 11 -29.05 12.33 -22.34
C ASP A 11 -30.26 11.46 -21.91
N TYR A 12 -31.50 11.90 -22.16
CA TYR A 12 -32.72 11.21 -21.70
C TYR A 12 -33.08 9.93 -22.48
N ASP A 13 -32.79 9.89 -23.78
CA ASP A 13 -33.15 8.73 -24.61
C ASP A 13 -32.39 7.47 -24.18
N GLN A 14 -31.16 7.62 -23.71
CA GLN A 14 -30.31 6.51 -23.28
C GLN A 14 -30.64 6.04 -21.84
N LEU A 15 -31.11 6.94 -20.97
CA LEU A 15 -31.53 6.61 -19.61
C LEU A 15 -32.93 5.98 -19.58
N SER A 16 -33.86 6.47 -20.40
CA SER A 16 -35.22 5.92 -20.48
C SER A 16 -35.26 4.49 -21.03
N GLU A 17 -34.46 4.17 -22.06
CA GLU A 17 -34.30 2.81 -22.60
C GLU A 17 -33.67 1.85 -21.58
N ARG A 18 -32.70 2.32 -20.79
CA ARG A 18 -31.95 1.45 -19.86
C ARG A 18 -32.67 1.19 -18.54
N PHE A 19 -33.54 2.11 -18.12
CA PHE A 19 -34.21 2.06 -16.81
C PHE A 19 -35.74 1.95 -16.88
N GLY A 20 -36.32 1.83 -18.08
CA GLY A 20 -37.76 1.58 -18.26
C GLY A 20 -38.64 2.76 -17.85
N ILE A 21 -38.21 3.98 -18.13
CA ILE A 21 -38.97 5.20 -17.83
C ILE A 21 -39.93 5.46 -19.00
N ASP A 22 -41.23 5.34 -18.74
CA ASP A 22 -42.29 5.43 -19.76
C ASP A 22 -42.37 6.84 -20.38
N LYS A 23 -42.02 6.95 -21.67
CA LYS A 23 -41.93 8.25 -22.37
C LYS A 23 -43.29 8.95 -22.52
N GLU A 24 -44.39 8.21 -22.52
CA GLU A 24 -45.74 8.75 -22.75
C GLU A 24 -46.34 9.45 -21.51
N ALA A 25 -45.76 9.28 -20.33
CA ALA A 25 -46.29 9.83 -19.08
C ALA A 25 -45.68 11.20 -18.67
N TYR A 26 -44.66 11.68 -19.36
CA TYR A 26 -43.87 12.85 -18.92
C TYR A 26 -43.59 13.85 -20.06
N PRO A 27 -44.23 15.03 -20.08
CA PRO A 27 -43.94 16.07 -21.08
C PRO A 27 -42.55 16.70 -20.88
N GLU A 28 -41.85 17.01 -21.97
CA GLU A 28 -40.50 17.61 -22.01
C GLU A 28 -40.34 18.87 -21.14
N SER A 29 -41.42 19.61 -20.88
CA SER A 29 -41.42 20.81 -20.01
C SER A 29 -41.30 20.51 -18.50
N ALA A 30 -41.55 19.27 -18.07
CA ALA A 30 -41.29 18.83 -16.71
C ALA A 30 -39.78 18.52 -16.49
N PHE A 31 -39.07 18.15 -17.56
CA PHE A 31 -37.70 17.64 -17.51
C PHE A 31 -36.63 18.73 -17.30
N GLU A 32 -36.75 19.90 -17.94
CA GLU A 32 -35.88 21.06 -17.64
C GLU A 32 -36.00 21.55 -16.19
N ASN A 33 -37.12 21.23 -15.52
CA ASN A 33 -37.32 21.49 -14.11
C ASN A 33 -36.78 20.37 -13.20
N ASP A 34 -36.60 19.14 -13.71
CA ASP A 34 -36.09 17.97 -12.99
C ASP A 34 -34.57 17.80 -13.09
N MET A 35 -33.94 18.22 -14.19
CA MET A 35 -32.48 18.28 -14.33
C MET A 35 -31.82 19.22 -13.31
N LYS A 36 -32.55 20.25 -12.85
CA LYS A 36 -32.16 21.12 -11.71
C LYS A 36 -32.24 20.42 -10.34
N ARG A 37 -32.67 19.16 -10.27
CA ARG A 37 -32.95 18.46 -8.99
C ARG A 37 -31.92 17.38 -8.65
N TYR A 38 -30.96 17.07 -9.52
CA TYR A 38 -29.95 16.06 -9.25
C TYR A 38 -28.80 16.64 -8.41
N VAL A 39 -28.53 16.01 -7.29
CA VAL A 39 -27.50 16.43 -6.33
C VAL A 39 -26.72 15.22 -5.85
N ILE A 40 -25.39 15.38 -5.76
CA ILE A 40 -24.51 14.36 -5.18
C ILE A 40 -24.46 14.53 -3.67
N LEU A 41 -25.12 13.61 -2.97
CA LEU A 41 -25.13 13.56 -1.52
C LEU A 41 -24.18 12.48 -1.02
N GLN A 42 -23.63 12.73 0.17
CA GLN A 42 -22.88 11.72 0.91
C GLN A 42 -23.64 11.47 2.20
N PHE A 43 -24.10 10.24 2.37
CA PHE A 43 -24.89 9.84 3.52
C PHE A 43 -23.98 9.42 4.67
N LYS A 44 -24.34 9.86 5.88
CA LYS A 44 -23.63 9.55 7.13
C LYS A 44 -24.62 8.97 8.14
N PRO A 45 -24.16 8.12 9.07
CA PRO A 45 -25.00 7.56 10.11
C PRO A 45 -25.50 8.69 11.00
N ASN A 46 -26.79 8.67 11.31
CA ASN A 46 -27.38 9.63 12.22
C ASN A 46 -26.86 9.38 13.65
N PRO A 47 -26.26 10.38 14.32
CA PRO A 47 -25.74 10.19 15.68
C PRO A 47 -26.82 9.98 16.76
N LYS A 48 -28.10 10.19 16.44
CA LYS A 48 -29.22 10.15 17.39
C LYS A 48 -30.32 9.12 17.06
N LYS A 49 -30.29 8.45 15.90
CA LYS A 49 -31.29 7.46 15.45
C LYS A 49 -30.67 6.40 14.54
N GLU A 50 -31.34 5.27 14.36
CA GLU A 50 -31.08 4.34 13.24
C GLU A 50 -31.48 5.02 11.92
N GLY A 51 -30.53 5.16 10.99
CA GLY A 51 -30.79 5.74 9.67
C GLY A 51 -29.63 6.59 9.14
N LEU A 52 -29.69 6.86 7.83
CA LEU A 52 -28.71 7.67 7.11
C LEU A 52 -29.24 9.08 6.88
N ILE A 53 -28.38 10.08 7.11
CA ILE A 53 -28.67 11.48 6.85
C ILE A 53 -27.59 12.10 5.97
N ALA A 54 -27.99 13.04 5.13
CA ALA A 54 -27.10 13.92 4.39
C ALA A 54 -27.42 15.38 4.74
N TYR A 55 -26.53 16.30 4.36
CA TYR A 55 -26.77 17.73 4.48
C TYR A 55 -26.80 18.35 3.09
N TYR A 56 -27.89 19.06 2.79
CA TYR A 56 -28.03 19.84 1.57
C TYR A 56 -28.53 21.25 1.93
N GLN A 57 -27.84 22.29 1.45
CA GLN A 57 -28.16 23.70 1.72
C GLN A 57 -28.43 24.02 3.21
N ARG A 58 -27.61 23.45 4.11
CA ARG A 58 -27.72 23.59 5.58
C ARG A 58 -29.00 22.99 6.20
N LYS A 59 -29.83 22.30 5.42
CA LYS A 59 -30.94 21.49 5.91
C LYS A 59 -30.53 20.02 6.00
N ILE A 60 -31.19 19.28 6.90
CA ILE A 60 -31.02 17.83 7.01
C ILE A 60 -31.83 17.20 5.87
N THR A 61 -31.17 16.31 5.13
CA THR A 61 -31.77 15.54 4.05
C THR A 61 -31.88 14.08 4.47
N PHE A 62 -33.11 13.57 4.52
CA PHE A 62 -33.39 12.17 4.82
C PHE A 62 -33.48 11.35 3.55
N LEU A 63 -33.10 10.08 3.66
CA LEU A 63 -33.32 9.11 2.61
C LEU A 63 -34.83 8.81 2.48
N ASP A 64 -35.35 8.81 1.26
CA ASP A 64 -36.73 8.42 0.98
C ASP A 64 -37.00 6.98 1.45
N TRP A 65 -37.99 6.81 2.34
CA TRP A 65 -38.33 5.51 2.92
C TRP A 65 -38.91 4.53 1.90
N ASN A 66 -39.40 5.05 0.77
CA ASN A 66 -39.94 4.22 -0.31
C ASN A 66 -38.86 3.73 -1.29
N TYR A 67 -37.59 4.04 -1.04
CA TYR A 67 -36.51 3.59 -1.89
C TYR A 67 -36.28 2.07 -1.74
N SER A 68 -36.52 1.32 -2.81
CA SER A 68 -36.36 -0.13 -2.90
C SER A 68 -35.12 -0.57 -3.69
N GLY A 69 -34.19 0.35 -3.97
CA GLY A 69 -32.98 0.08 -4.75
C GLY A 69 -31.83 -0.49 -3.93
N GLU A 70 -30.60 -0.30 -4.41
CA GLU A 70 -29.39 -0.84 -3.78
C GLU A 70 -29.16 -0.28 -2.37
N PRO A 71 -28.71 -1.08 -1.40
CA PRO A 71 -28.42 -0.60 -0.07
C PRO A 71 -27.32 0.48 -0.12
N ILE A 72 -27.64 1.65 0.43
CA ILE A 72 -26.69 2.77 0.59
C ILE A 72 -26.02 2.61 1.94
N GLU A 73 -24.70 2.64 1.95
CA GLU A 73 -23.90 2.56 3.16
C GLU A 73 -23.38 3.94 3.58
N SER A 74 -22.91 4.02 4.83
CA SER A 74 -22.25 5.22 5.32
C SER A 74 -21.01 5.56 4.49
N GLY A 75 -20.93 6.78 3.98
CA GLY A 75 -19.79 7.27 3.22
C GLY A 75 -19.96 7.16 1.71
N ASP A 76 -20.98 6.45 1.22
CA ASP A 76 -21.28 6.34 -0.20
C ASP A 76 -21.65 7.70 -0.82
N HIS A 77 -21.18 7.92 -2.04
CA HIS A 77 -21.58 9.03 -2.88
C HIS A 77 -22.74 8.60 -3.77
N VAL A 78 -23.87 9.29 -3.66
CA VAL A 78 -25.12 8.90 -4.32
C VAL A 78 -25.70 10.10 -5.05
N LEU A 79 -26.04 9.90 -6.32
CA LEU A 79 -26.81 10.84 -7.10
C LEU A 79 -28.28 10.73 -6.68
N CYS A 80 -28.84 11.83 -6.17
CA CYS A 80 -30.18 11.87 -5.62
C CYS A 80 -31.00 12.97 -6.28
N THR A 81 -32.31 12.76 -6.41
CA THR A 81 -33.27 13.85 -6.61
C THR A 81 -33.75 14.35 -5.26
N ILE A 82 -33.85 15.67 -5.10
CA ILE A 82 -34.27 16.28 -3.84
C ILE A 82 -35.69 16.83 -3.96
N LYS A 83 -36.53 16.45 -3.01
CA LYS A 83 -37.81 17.10 -2.70
C LYS A 83 -37.62 17.99 -1.49
N GLU A 84 -37.78 19.29 -1.68
CA GLU A 84 -37.61 20.29 -0.63
C GLU A 84 -38.91 20.42 0.17
N ASP A 85 -38.84 20.20 1.48
CA ASP A 85 -39.89 20.56 2.42
C ASP A 85 -39.46 21.78 3.27
N LEU A 86 -40.39 22.32 4.07
CA LEU A 86 -40.16 23.50 4.90
C LEU A 86 -38.99 23.28 5.88
N ASP A 87 -38.97 22.15 6.60
CA ASP A 87 -38.04 21.90 7.70
C ASP A 87 -36.91 20.90 7.39
N TYR A 88 -37.12 20.01 6.42
CA TYR A 88 -36.14 19.01 5.98
C TYR A 88 -36.24 18.79 4.48
N ASN A 89 -35.29 18.05 3.92
CA ASN A 89 -35.34 17.61 2.54
C ASN A 89 -35.49 16.09 2.48
N VAL A 90 -36.16 15.58 1.46
CA VAL A 90 -36.20 14.15 1.16
C VAL A 90 -35.40 13.90 -0.10
N ALA A 91 -34.37 13.05 0.00
CA ALA A 91 -33.58 12.61 -1.13
C ALA A 91 -34.06 11.23 -1.59
N THR A 92 -34.49 11.15 -2.84
CA THR A 92 -34.74 9.87 -3.51
C THR A 92 -33.47 9.48 -4.28
N PRO A 93 -32.77 8.39 -3.90
CA PRO A 93 -31.59 7.94 -4.61
C PRO A 93 -31.93 7.49 -6.02
N VAL A 94 -31.12 7.92 -6.98
CA VAL A 94 -31.23 7.50 -8.37
C VAL A 94 -30.11 6.52 -8.69
N MET A 95 -28.89 6.81 -8.24
CA MET A 95 -27.72 5.99 -8.57
C MET A 95 -26.61 6.12 -7.53
N LYS A 96 -26.03 4.98 -7.13
CA LYS A 96 -24.79 4.95 -6.35
C LYS A 96 -23.61 5.19 -7.28
N ILE A 97 -22.77 6.19 -6.98
CA ILE A 97 -21.61 6.52 -7.80
C ILE A 97 -20.48 5.55 -7.42
N THR A 98 -20.20 4.59 -8.29
CA THR A 98 -19.04 3.70 -8.18
C THR A 98 -18.07 3.93 -9.34
N PRO A 99 -16.77 3.57 -9.19
CA PRO A 99 -15.80 3.71 -10.27
C PRO A 99 -16.21 2.98 -11.55
N SER A 100 -16.85 1.81 -11.42
CA SER A 100 -17.36 1.03 -12.55
C SER A 100 -18.50 1.74 -13.28
N ILE A 101 -19.34 2.46 -12.54
CA ILE A 101 -20.45 3.23 -13.11
C ILE A 101 -19.93 4.48 -13.82
N LEU A 102 -18.93 5.18 -13.27
CA LEU A 102 -18.30 6.33 -13.91
C LEU A 102 -17.76 6.00 -15.31
N LEU A 103 -17.18 4.80 -15.48
CA LEU A 103 -16.65 4.33 -16.76
C LEU A 103 -17.73 4.01 -17.80
N GLY A 104 -18.96 3.72 -17.36
CA GLY A 104 -20.09 3.37 -18.22
C GLY A 104 -21.05 4.53 -18.53
N ILE A 105 -20.77 5.73 -18.01
CA ILE A 105 -21.53 6.96 -18.24
C ILE A 105 -20.87 7.80 -19.36
N SER A 106 -21.66 8.64 -20.04
CA SER A 106 -21.21 9.62 -21.03
C SER A 106 -20.05 10.48 -20.47
N ASN A 107 -19.13 10.89 -21.35
CA ASN A 107 -17.95 11.67 -20.93
C ASN A 107 -18.35 13.00 -20.26
N GLU A 108 -19.44 13.61 -20.72
CA GLU A 108 -19.94 14.89 -20.18
C GLU A 108 -20.46 14.74 -18.75
N MET A 109 -21.31 13.75 -18.49
CA MET A 109 -21.81 13.49 -17.14
C MET A 109 -20.68 13.00 -16.21
N ARG A 110 -19.70 12.25 -16.75
CA ARG A 110 -18.51 11.85 -15.99
C ARG A 110 -17.68 13.06 -15.55
N GLU A 111 -17.41 13.99 -16.45
CA GLU A 111 -16.68 15.22 -16.13
C GLU A 111 -17.43 16.07 -15.10
N ALA A 112 -18.75 16.22 -15.25
CA ALA A 112 -19.58 16.94 -14.29
C ALA A 112 -19.53 16.31 -12.88
N ILE A 113 -19.66 14.98 -12.79
CA ILE A 113 -19.57 14.26 -11.52
C ILE A 113 -18.17 14.40 -10.90
N ILE A 114 -17.10 14.25 -11.70
CA ILE A 114 -15.72 14.37 -11.23
C ILE A 114 -15.46 15.78 -10.69
N ASN A 115 -15.89 16.82 -11.41
CA ASN A 115 -15.72 18.21 -10.97
C ASN A 115 -16.47 18.48 -9.66
N ALA A 116 -17.72 18.01 -9.54
CA ALA A 116 -18.50 18.15 -8.32
C ALA A 116 -17.89 17.40 -7.12
N LEU A 117 -17.35 16.19 -7.35
CA LEU A 117 -16.63 15.42 -6.34
C LEU A 117 -15.31 16.11 -5.94
N TRP A 118 -14.59 16.65 -6.92
CA TRP A 118 -13.35 17.38 -6.71
C TRP A 118 -13.57 18.60 -5.83
N ASP A 119 -14.55 19.45 -6.14
CA ASP A 119 -14.81 20.65 -5.34
C ASP A 119 -15.22 20.34 -3.90
N LYS A 120 -16.00 19.27 -3.70
CA LYS A 120 -16.46 18.84 -2.39
C LYS A 120 -15.33 18.26 -1.53
N ASN A 121 -14.43 17.49 -2.14
CA ASN A 121 -13.40 16.73 -1.43
C ASN A 121 -11.99 17.30 -1.64
N LYS A 122 -11.85 18.48 -2.26
CA LYS A 122 -10.57 19.10 -2.65
C LYS A 122 -9.54 19.11 -1.53
N LYS A 123 -9.95 19.49 -0.32
CA LYS A 123 -9.05 19.61 0.83
C LYS A 123 -8.45 18.27 1.24
N ASP A 124 -9.26 17.22 1.23
CA ASP A 124 -8.84 15.88 1.62
C ASP A 124 -7.95 15.26 0.54
N TYR A 125 -8.29 15.47 -0.74
CA TYR A 125 -7.46 15.00 -1.85
C TYR A 125 -6.12 15.72 -1.94
N VAL A 126 -6.09 17.05 -1.80
CA VAL A 126 -4.84 17.82 -1.81
C VAL A 126 -3.90 17.33 -0.71
N GLY A 127 -4.40 17.10 0.51
CA GLY A 127 -3.58 16.55 1.60
C GLY A 127 -3.00 15.16 1.28
N GLN A 128 -3.80 14.28 0.68
CA GLN A 128 -3.31 12.95 0.27
C GLN A 128 -2.29 13.03 -0.87
N PHE A 129 -2.49 13.90 -1.86
CA PHE A 129 -1.54 14.10 -2.95
C PHE A 129 -0.23 14.70 -2.47
N GLU A 130 -0.27 15.69 -1.58
CA GLU A 130 0.94 16.26 -0.96
C GLU A 130 1.72 15.21 -0.17
N GLN A 131 1.03 14.33 0.57
CA GLN A 131 1.67 13.24 1.28
C GLN A 131 2.31 12.23 0.33
N ARG A 132 1.61 11.84 -0.74
CA ARG A 132 2.18 10.94 -1.76
C ARG A 132 3.40 11.55 -2.44
N TYR A 133 3.32 12.81 -2.83
CA TYR A 133 4.43 13.53 -3.46
C TYR A 133 5.64 13.63 -2.52
N LYS A 134 5.43 13.92 -1.23
CA LYS A 134 6.50 13.89 -0.23
C LYS A 134 7.10 12.49 -0.12
N ASN A 135 6.28 11.45 -0.01
CA ASN A 135 6.77 10.08 0.11
C ASN A 135 7.57 9.64 -1.12
N GLU A 136 7.12 9.99 -2.32
CA GLU A 136 7.83 9.67 -3.56
C GLU A 136 9.19 10.36 -3.64
N THR A 137 9.26 11.65 -3.29
CA THR A 137 10.53 12.38 -3.23
C THR A 137 11.47 11.83 -2.14
N TYR A 138 10.93 11.40 -0.99
CA TYR A 138 11.72 10.70 0.04
C TYR A 138 12.22 9.33 -0.41
N GLU A 139 11.39 8.52 -1.08
CA GLU A 139 11.81 7.22 -1.62
C GLU A 139 12.90 7.39 -2.67
N GLN A 140 12.77 8.39 -3.55
CA GLN A 140 13.77 8.68 -4.57
C GLN A 140 15.10 9.13 -3.94
N ALA A 141 15.06 10.08 -3.00
CA ALA A 141 16.26 10.53 -2.29
C ALA A 141 16.93 9.38 -1.50
N LYS A 142 16.13 8.47 -0.94
CA LYS A 142 16.64 7.27 -0.27
C LYS A 142 17.32 6.31 -1.26
N ALA A 143 16.70 6.07 -2.41
CA ALA A 143 17.27 5.22 -3.46
C ALA A 143 18.60 5.78 -3.99
N ASP A 144 18.68 7.10 -4.19
CA ASP A 144 19.91 7.77 -4.63
C ASP A 144 21.01 7.67 -3.56
N ALA A 145 20.66 7.87 -2.28
CA ALA A 145 21.61 7.71 -1.18
C ALA A 145 22.08 6.25 -1.01
N GLU A 146 21.20 5.27 -1.20
CA GLU A 146 21.55 3.85 -1.19
C GLU A 146 22.46 3.49 -2.37
N ALA A 147 22.22 4.05 -3.56
CA ALA A 147 23.08 3.87 -4.72
C ALA A 147 24.48 4.48 -4.50
N GLU A 148 24.56 5.68 -3.93
CA GLU A 148 25.84 6.33 -3.60
C GLU A 148 26.61 5.54 -2.52
N ASN A 149 25.91 5.09 -1.47
CA ASN A 149 26.52 4.27 -0.42
C ASN A 149 27.03 2.94 -0.96
N LYS A 150 26.27 2.30 -1.87
CA LYS A 150 26.69 1.07 -2.53
C LYS A 150 27.94 1.30 -3.38
N ALA A 151 28.00 2.39 -4.16
CA ALA A 151 29.19 2.73 -4.94
C ALA A 151 30.42 2.95 -4.05
N LYS A 152 30.26 3.62 -2.90
CA LYS A 152 31.35 3.79 -1.92
C LYS A 152 31.80 2.46 -1.29
N LEU A 153 30.87 1.54 -1.03
CA LEU A 153 31.22 0.20 -0.52
C LEU A 153 32.01 -0.59 -1.55
N ASP A 154 31.62 -0.53 -2.82
CA ASP A 154 32.35 -1.20 -3.90
C ASP A 154 33.77 -0.61 -4.05
N GLU A 155 33.93 0.71 -4.00
CA GLU A 155 35.23 1.37 -4.01
C GLU A 155 36.12 0.96 -2.82
N LEU A 156 35.56 0.93 -1.59
CA LEU A 156 36.30 0.49 -0.41
C LEU A 156 36.70 -0.98 -0.50
N ASN A 157 35.85 -1.84 -1.08
CA ASN A 157 36.18 -3.25 -1.30
C ASN A 157 37.35 -3.41 -2.28
N ASP A 158 37.36 -2.63 -3.37
CA ASP A 158 38.48 -2.62 -4.31
C ASP A 158 39.78 -2.17 -3.64
N GLN A 159 39.71 -1.16 -2.77
CA GLN A 159 40.86 -0.72 -1.97
C GLN A 159 41.36 -1.83 -1.03
N ILE A 160 40.45 -2.51 -0.33
CA ILE A 160 40.78 -3.65 0.54
C ILE A 160 41.46 -4.77 -0.25
N GLU A 161 40.95 -5.12 -1.44
CA GLU A 161 41.58 -6.12 -2.29
C GLU A 161 42.98 -5.70 -2.72
N SER A 162 43.15 -4.45 -3.14
CA SER A 162 44.46 -3.94 -3.56
C SER A 162 45.48 -4.00 -2.42
N LEU A 163 45.06 -3.67 -1.18
CA LEU A 163 45.90 -3.73 0.01
C LEU A 163 46.22 -5.17 0.40
N LYS A 164 45.25 -6.09 0.29
CA LYS A 164 45.49 -7.54 0.49
C LYS A 164 46.51 -8.09 -0.50
N ARG A 165 46.44 -7.69 -1.78
CA ARG A 165 47.44 -8.09 -2.80
C ARG A 165 48.83 -7.55 -2.46
N LYS A 166 48.92 -6.28 -2.01
CA LYS A 166 50.20 -5.70 -1.56
C LYS A 166 50.77 -6.42 -0.34
N LEU A 167 49.94 -6.77 0.65
CA LEU A 167 50.35 -7.56 1.81
C LEU A 167 50.82 -8.96 1.41
N ALA A 168 50.09 -9.64 0.53
CA ALA A 168 50.49 -10.96 0.04
C ALA A 168 51.82 -10.91 -0.72
N ALA A 169 52.03 -9.88 -1.55
CA ALA A 169 53.30 -9.68 -2.26
C ALA A 169 54.47 -9.37 -1.29
N ALA A 170 54.22 -8.54 -0.27
CA ALA A 170 55.23 -8.25 0.75
C ALA A 170 55.58 -9.48 1.59
N ASN A 171 54.58 -10.27 1.99
CA ASN A 171 54.81 -11.54 2.70
C ASN A 171 55.59 -12.53 1.83
N PHE A 172 55.23 -12.67 0.55
CA PHE A 172 55.96 -13.53 -0.38
C PHE A 172 57.43 -13.09 -0.54
N ALA A 173 57.69 -11.78 -0.63
CA ALA A 173 59.04 -11.25 -0.71
C ALA A 173 59.84 -11.48 0.60
N MET A 174 59.20 -11.39 1.76
CA MET A 174 59.83 -11.73 3.04
C MET A 174 60.13 -13.23 3.15
N ASP A 175 59.22 -14.09 2.74
CA ASP A 175 59.43 -15.54 2.74
C ASP A 175 60.59 -15.92 1.80
N GLN A 176 60.66 -15.30 0.62
CA GLN A 176 61.75 -15.51 -0.33
C GLN A 176 63.10 -15.02 0.22
N ALA A 177 63.13 -13.84 0.85
CA ALA A 177 64.33 -13.32 1.51
C ALA A 177 64.78 -14.19 2.70
N SER A 178 63.83 -14.79 3.43
CA SER A 178 64.16 -15.72 4.53
C SER A 178 64.75 -17.04 4.02
N PHE A 179 64.25 -17.54 2.88
CA PHE A 179 64.78 -18.73 2.22
C PHE A 179 66.19 -18.50 1.67
N ASP A 180 66.45 -17.33 1.07
CA ASP A 180 67.78 -16.97 0.57
C ASP A 180 68.78 -16.75 1.73
N ALA A 181 68.33 -16.20 2.85
CA ALA A 181 69.16 -16.03 4.06
C ALA A 181 69.54 -17.36 4.72
N ASP A 182 68.63 -18.34 4.75
CA ASP A 182 68.93 -19.69 5.25
C ASP A 182 69.81 -20.50 4.27
N SER A 183 69.73 -20.24 2.96
CA SER A 183 70.63 -20.85 1.98
C SER A 183 72.06 -20.31 2.06
N GLN A 184 72.27 -19.04 2.44
CA GLN A 184 73.60 -18.46 2.67
C GLN A 184 74.23 -18.88 4.01
N LYS A 185 73.42 -19.33 4.97
CA LYS A 185 73.91 -19.78 6.29
C LYS A 185 74.52 -21.19 6.27
N ASN A 186 74.29 -21.97 5.21
CA ASN A 186 74.85 -23.31 5.03
C ASN A 186 76.16 -23.35 4.22
N GLU A 187 76.68 -22.21 3.72
CA GLU A 187 77.95 -22.14 2.97
C GLU A 187 79.03 -21.27 3.65
N SER A 188 78.80 -20.77 4.87
CA SER A 188 79.82 -20.01 5.63
C SER A 188 79.83 -20.34 7.12
N GLU A 189 80.09 -21.61 7.44
CA GLU A 189 80.75 -21.96 8.71
C GLU A 189 82.27 -21.90 8.51
N ASP A 190 82.81 -20.68 8.54
CA ASP A 190 84.14 -20.43 9.10
C ASP A 190 84.03 -19.17 9.95
N ILE A 191 83.97 -19.39 11.25
CA ILE A 191 83.87 -18.37 12.29
C ILE A 191 85.25 -17.76 12.49
N GLU A 192 85.47 -16.52 12.07
CA GLU A 192 86.55 -15.70 12.62
C GLU A 192 86.00 -14.80 13.74
N LEU A 193 86.21 -15.27 14.97
CA LEU A 193 86.07 -14.47 16.19
C LEU A 193 87.24 -13.47 16.26
N SER A 194 87.04 -12.25 15.74
CA SER A 194 87.91 -11.12 16.06
C SER A 194 87.26 -10.27 17.16
N SER A 195 87.88 -10.31 18.33
CA SER A 195 87.60 -9.46 19.46
C SER A 195 88.34 -8.13 19.30
N GLU A 196 87.63 -7.06 18.97
CA GLU A 196 88.15 -5.69 19.14
C GLU A 196 87.14 -4.77 19.84
N PRO A 197 87.62 -3.91 20.77
CA PRO A 197 86.78 -3.11 21.65
C PRO A 197 86.31 -1.82 20.98
N VAL A 198 85.00 -1.54 21.07
CA VAL A 198 84.40 -0.29 20.61
C VAL A 198 84.78 0.86 21.55
N LYS A 199 85.62 1.76 21.04
CA LYS A 199 85.91 3.08 21.61
C LYS A 199 84.93 4.14 21.09
N ASP A 200 84.48 4.94 22.05
CA ASP A 200 84.23 6.38 22.00
C ASP A 200 83.23 7.00 20.99
N ARG A 201 82.16 7.49 21.62
CA ARG A 201 81.36 8.70 21.34
C ARG A 201 82.17 9.85 20.71
N PRO A 202 81.53 10.72 19.90
CA PRO A 202 80.93 11.96 20.43
C PRO A 202 79.57 12.28 19.76
N GLU A 203 78.49 12.60 20.45
CA GLU A 203 78.06 13.90 21.02
C GLU A 203 78.03 15.11 20.05
N LYS A 204 76.88 15.83 20.08
CA LYS A 204 76.50 17.13 19.47
C LYS A 204 75.64 17.01 18.19
N VAL A 205 74.53 17.73 17.96
CA VAL A 205 73.95 18.96 18.55
C VAL A 205 72.51 19.14 17.98
N ALA A 206 71.53 19.56 18.79
CA ALA A 206 70.25 20.20 18.37
C ALA A 206 70.47 21.73 18.18
N PRO A 207 69.53 22.63 17.80
CA PRO A 207 68.07 22.56 17.58
C PRO A 207 67.66 23.24 16.21
N GLU A 208 66.40 23.41 15.78
CA GLU A 208 65.44 24.47 16.19
C GLU A 208 64.09 24.35 15.45
N SER A 209 63.13 25.04 16.04
CA SER A 209 61.68 25.17 15.87
C SER A 209 61.14 25.89 14.62
N ALA A 210 59.89 25.56 14.26
CA ALA A 210 58.84 26.49 13.82
C ALA A 210 57.47 25.83 14.12
N VAL A 211 56.78 26.13 15.21
CA VAL A 211 55.77 27.20 15.40
C VAL A 211 54.81 27.37 14.21
N ILE A 212 53.53 27.05 14.40
CA ILE A 212 52.38 27.95 14.16
C ILE A 212 51.20 27.49 15.04
N SER A 213 50.68 28.47 15.77
CA SER A 213 49.54 28.46 16.68
C SER A 213 48.19 28.45 15.97
N LEU A 214 47.13 28.00 16.65
CA LEU A 214 45.83 28.67 16.62
C LEU A 214 45.06 28.39 17.93
N SER A 215 44.71 29.50 18.60
CA SER A 215 44.05 29.57 19.90
C SER A 215 42.52 29.53 19.81
N SER A 216 41.93 28.93 20.85
CA SER A 216 40.69 29.33 21.58
C SER A 216 39.39 29.64 20.84
N ARG A 217 38.32 28.91 21.20
CA ARG A 217 37.21 29.43 22.06
C ARG A 217 36.25 28.34 22.56
N LYS A 218 35.99 28.38 23.88
CA LYS A 218 34.76 27.97 24.62
C LYS A 218 33.49 28.44 23.86
N SER A 219 32.30 27.87 23.93
CA SER A 219 31.59 26.96 24.86
C SER A 219 30.21 26.69 24.22
N GLU A 220 29.63 25.50 24.39
CA GLU A 220 28.25 25.33 24.87
C GLU A 220 27.91 23.84 24.95
N THR A 221 27.76 23.38 26.18
CA THR A 221 27.08 22.14 26.55
C THR A 221 25.60 22.27 26.25
N GLU A 222 25.15 21.71 25.12
CA GLU A 222 23.76 21.26 24.98
C GLU A 222 23.74 19.74 25.02
N ARG A 223 23.12 19.23 26.09
CA ARG A 223 22.82 17.81 26.26
C ARG A 223 21.77 17.42 25.22
N PRO A 224 21.92 16.28 24.51
CA PRO A 224 20.82 15.77 23.71
C PRO A 224 19.67 15.38 24.63
N ILE A 225 18.50 15.97 24.40
CA ILE A 225 17.25 15.61 25.04
C ILE A 225 16.94 14.17 24.66
N ARG A 226 16.97 13.29 25.67
CA ARG A 226 16.55 11.90 25.59
C ARG A 226 15.01 11.90 25.59
N TYR A 227 14.40 11.80 24.42
CA TYR A 227 12.98 11.44 24.31
C TYR A 227 12.90 9.92 24.38
N GLU A 228 12.49 9.41 25.54
CA GLU A 228 11.95 8.06 25.68
C GLU A 228 10.55 8.04 25.05
N THR A 229 10.48 7.87 23.73
CA THR A 229 9.25 7.46 23.05
C THR A 229 9.22 5.95 23.03
N GLY A 230 8.31 5.39 23.83
CA GLY A 230 8.05 3.95 23.87
C GLY A 230 7.80 3.39 22.47
N ASN A 231 8.44 2.27 22.19
CA ASN A 231 8.17 1.41 21.05
C ASN A 231 6.66 1.10 20.95
N ARG A 232 5.99 1.76 20.01
CA ARG A 232 4.93 1.12 19.24
C ARG A 232 5.44 1.00 17.82
N VAL A 233 5.85 -0.21 17.47
CA VAL A 233 6.02 -0.63 16.09
C VAL A 233 4.63 -0.60 15.46
N TYR A 234 4.31 0.49 14.77
CA TYR A 234 3.30 0.44 13.72
C TYR A 234 4.06 0.05 12.46
N GLU A 235 3.93 -1.22 12.06
CA GLU A 235 4.26 -1.66 10.71
C GLU A 235 3.38 -0.86 9.73
N SER A 236 3.99 0.16 9.13
CA SER A 236 3.41 0.93 8.05
C SER A 236 3.37 0.05 6.79
N TYR A 237 2.24 -0.58 6.52
CA TYR A 237 1.96 -1.11 5.19
C TYR A 237 1.83 0.06 4.21
N SER A 238 2.85 0.22 3.37
CA SER A 238 2.80 1.05 2.16
C SER A 238 1.85 0.39 1.15
N PRO A 239 0.78 1.06 0.68
CA PRO A 239 0.05 0.60 -0.48
C PRO A 239 0.85 1.05 -1.73
N ARG A 240 1.86 0.27 -2.10
CA ARG A 240 2.35 0.29 -3.48
C ARG A 240 1.23 -0.24 -4.37
N VAL A 241 0.43 0.69 -4.87
CA VAL A 241 -0.36 0.50 -6.09
C VAL A 241 0.65 0.44 -7.23
N GLN A 242 1.25 -0.74 -7.40
CA GLN A 242 1.78 -1.14 -8.70
C GLN A 242 0.59 -1.66 -9.50
N GLU A 243 0.04 -0.78 -10.34
CA GLU A 243 -0.65 -1.20 -11.57
C GLU A 243 0.39 -1.89 -12.48
N MET A 244 0.76 -3.10 -12.11
CA MET A 244 1.25 -4.06 -13.09
C MET A 244 0.01 -4.81 -13.56
N PHE A 245 -0.35 -4.59 -14.81
CA PHE A 245 -1.09 -5.55 -15.61
C PHE A 245 -0.28 -6.85 -15.64
N PHE A 246 -0.35 -7.63 -14.56
CA PHE A 246 -0.01 -9.03 -14.60
C PHE A 246 -1.03 -9.66 -15.53
N SER A 247 -0.62 -9.91 -16.76
CA SER A 247 -1.13 -11.06 -17.51
C SER A 247 -0.77 -12.30 -16.70
N TYR A 248 -1.54 -12.56 -15.65
CA TYR A 248 -1.38 -13.76 -14.86
C TYR A 248 -1.52 -14.93 -15.83
N PRO A 249 -0.52 -15.84 -15.93
CA PRO A 249 -0.61 -17.01 -16.77
C PRO A 249 -1.91 -17.71 -16.41
N HIS A 250 -2.80 -17.95 -17.38
CA HIS A 250 -4.14 -18.51 -17.20
C HIS A 250 -4.21 -19.48 -16.01
N PHE A 251 -4.47 -18.96 -14.81
CA PHE A 251 -4.49 -19.79 -13.62
C PHE A 251 -5.78 -20.60 -13.76
N LYS A 252 -5.61 -21.90 -13.94
CA LYS A 252 -6.73 -22.83 -13.87
C LYS A 252 -7.52 -22.48 -12.62
N ASN A 253 -8.85 -22.36 -12.78
CA ASN A 253 -9.74 -22.11 -11.66
C ASN A 253 -9.40 -23.07 -10.51
N PRO A 254 -9.18 -22.57 -9.29
CA PRO A 254 -8.75 -23.41 -8.18
C PRO A 254 -9.82 -24.47 -7.94
N ILE A 255 -9.40 -25.72 -7.84
CA ILE A 255 -10.30 -26.82 -7.49
C ILE A 255 -10.52 -26.73 -5.98
N VAL A 256 -11.75 -26.44 -5.59
CA VAL A 256 -12.16 -26.33 -4.20
C VAL A 256 -13.13 -27.47 -3.90
N LYS A 257 -12.87 -28.22 -2.84
CA LYS A 257 -13.67 -29.36 -2.43
C LYS A 257 -14.22 -29.15 -1.03
N ARG A 258 -15.49 -29.48 -0.85
CA ARG A 258 -16.08 -29.64 0.45
C ARG A 258 -15.71 -31.04 0.97
N VAL A 259 -14.95 -31.12 2.06
CA VAL A 259 -14.42 -32.40 2.58
C VAL A 259 -14.98 -32.77 3.97
N GLY A 260 -15.76 -31.90 4.60
CA GLY A 260 -16.40 -32.21 5.87
C GLY A 260 -17.38 -31.13 6.29
N PRO A 261 -18.00 -31.23 7.48
CA PRO A 261 -18.97 -30.26 7.98
C PRO A 261 -18.41 -28.86 8.22
N ARG A 262 -17.09 -28.73 8.42
CA ARG A 262 -16.43 -27.45 8.72
C ARG A 262 -15.17 -27.22 7.88
N ALA A 263 -14.84 -28.16 7.01
CA ALA A 263 -13.60 -28.15 6.25
C ALA A 263 -13.84 -27.91 4.76
N ILE A 264 -13.03 -27.06 4.15
CA ILE A 264 -12.90 -26.90 2.70
C ILE A 264 -11.44 -27.14 2.33
N TYR A 265 -11.22 -28.00 1.34
CA TYR A 265 -9.91 -28.31 0.79
C TYR A 265 -9.69 -27.58 -0.52
N SER A 266 -8.48 -27.06 -0.74
CA SER A 266 -8.01 -26.68 -2.06
C SER A 266 -6.50 -26.76 -2.09
N GLU A 267 -5.93 -27.36 -3.15
CA GLU A 267 -4.48 -27.42 -3.35
C GLU A 267 -3.83 -26.02 -3.40
N SER A 268 -4.63 -24.99 -3.71
CA SER A 268 -4.19 -23.59 -3.72
C SER A 268 -4.16 -22.92 -2.34
N PHE A 269 -4.66 -23.56 -1.28
CA PHE A 269 -4.53 -23.03 0.07
C PHE A 269 -3.14 -23.33 0.64
N GLU A 270 -2.54 -22.39 1.35
CA GLU A 270 -1.27 -22.58 2.05
C GLU A 270 -1.55 -22.65 3.56
N ASP A 271 -0.65 -23.23 4.32
CA ASP A 271 -0.80 -23.23 5.79
C ASP A 271 -0.71 -21.80 6.33
N GLY A 272 -1.57 -21.48 7.30
CA GLY A 272 -1.63 -20.14 7.90
C GLY A 272 -3.03 -19.70 8.28
N ARG A 273 -3.24 -18.38 8.32
CA ARG A 273 -4.53 -17.76 8.68
C ARG A 273 -5.21 -17.13 7.47
N TYR A 274 -6.53 -17.11 7.51
CA TYR A 274 -7.41 -16.70 6.43
C TYR A 274 -8.57 -15.87 6.95
N PHE A 275 -8.96 -14.84 6.20
CA PHE A 275 -10.27 -14.22 6.31
C PHE A 275 -11.27 -14.93 5.42
N VAL A 276 -12.44 -15.18 5.99
CA VAL A 276 -13.58 -15.74 5.27
C VAL A 276 -14.71 -14.75 5.33
N HIS A 277 -15.10 -14.23 4.18
CA HIS A 277 -16.23 -13.31 4.07
C HIS A 277 -17.36 -13.98 3.28
N VAL A 278 -18.54 -14.03 3.87
CA VAL A 278 -19.73 -14.61 3.22
C VAL A 278 -20.61 -13.45 2.77
N SER A 279 -21.07 -13.49 1.52
CA SER A 279 -21.95 -12.45 0.99
C SER A 279 -23.27 -12.40 1.77
N PRO A 280 -23.95 -11.25 1.84
CA PRO A 280 -25.24 -11.12 2.56
C PRO A 280 -26.31 -12.10 2.06
N ASN A 281 -26.29 -12.41 0.76
CA ASN A 281 -27.20 -13.39 0.15
C ASN A 281 -26.80 -14.86 0.37
N LYS A 282 -25.67 -15.12 1.07
CA LYS A 282 -25.11 -16.45 1.39
C LYS A 282 -24.80 -17.34 0.18
N LYS A 283 -24.73 -16.77 -1.03
CA LYS A 283 -24.41 -17.50 -2.26
C LYS A 283 -22.92 -17.52 -2.60
N LEU A 284 -22.15 -16.58 -2.05
CA LEU A 284 -20.73 -16.44 -2.34
C LEU A 284 -19.94 -16.38 -1.04
N MET A 285 -18.78 -17.01 -1.05
CA MET A 285 -17.83 -16.99 0.05
C MET A 285 -16.45 -16.69 -0.49
N LEU A 286 -15.84 -15.62 0.02
CA LEU A 286 -14.47 -15.22 -0.31
C LEU A 286 -13.53 -15.73 0.78
N ILE A 287 -12.52 -16.50 0.39
CA ILE A 287 -11.46 -17.01 1.27
C ILE A 287 -10.15 -16.35 0.85
N ARG A 288 -9.56 -15.54 1.74
CA ARG A 288 -8.33 -14.77 1.48
C ARG A 288 -7.28 -15.03 2.55
N LYS A 289 -6.03 -15.30 2.16
CA LYS A 289 -4.92 -15.45 3.10
C LYS A 289 -4.65 -14.12 3.82
N HIS A 290 -4.48 -14.16 5.13
CA HIS A 290 -4.17 -12.99 5.93
C HIS A 290 -3.59 -13.38 7.28
N ASP A 291 -2.52 -12.72 7.73
CA ASP A 291 -1.81 -13.08 8.95
C ASP A 291 -2.66 -12.91 10.23
N GLU A 292 -3.63 -11.99 10.21
CA GLU A 292 -4.61 -11.77 11.27
C GLU A 292 -5.96 -12.47 11.04
N GLY A 293 -6.03 -13.40 10.08
CA GLY A 293 -7.27 -14.12 9.75
C GLY A 293 -7.89 -14.87 10.93
N GLU A 294 -9.21 -14.94 10.98
CA GLU A 294 -9.95 -15.66 12.03
C GLU A 294 -9.93 -17.18 11.83
N VAL A 295 -9.73 -17.61 10.58
CA VAL A 295 -9.83 -19.00 10.17
C VAL A 295 -8.44 -19.57 9.92
N PHE A 296 -8.21 -20.80 10.39
CA PHE A 296 -6.94 -21.49 10.18
C PHE A 296 -7.02 -22.42 8.98
N CYS A 297 -5.93 -22.45 8.21
CA CYS A 297 -5.66 -23.45 7.18
C CYS A 297 -4.51 -24.35 7.64
N VAL A 298 -4.75 -25.66 7.60
CA VAL A 298 -3.76 -26.69 7.92
C VAL A 298 -3.87 -27.80 6.88
N ASN A 299 -2.76 -28.21 6.27
CA ASN A 299 -2.71 -29.23 5.22
C ASN A 299 -3.67 -28.93 4.07
N HIS A 300 -3.63 -27.69 3.57
CA HIS A 300 -4.51 -27.23 2.48
C HIS A 300 -6.03 -27.28 2.81
N GLN A 301 -6.39 -27.38 4.09
CA GLN A 301 -7.77 -27.41 4.57
C GLN A 301 -8.09 -26.21 5.47
N VAL A 302 -9.07 -25.41 5.04
CA VAL A 302 -9.57 -24.24 5.76
C VAL A 302 -10.74 -24.65 6.65
N MET A 303 -10.66 -24.33 7.94
CA MET A 303 -11.60 -24.79 8.98
C MET A 303 -12.60 -23.70 9.41
N ILE A 304 -13.77 -23.65 8.77
CA ILE A 304 -14.77 -22.59 8.93
C ILE A 304 -15.85 -23.02 9.94
N GLN A 305 -15.97 -22.29 11.05
CA GLN A 305 -16.79 -22.72 12.18
C GLN A 305 -18.28 -22.90 11.86
N ASP A 306 -18.88 -22.00 11.08
CA ASP A 306 -20.33 -21.97 10.82
C ASP A 306 -20.72 -22.42 9.40
N LEU A 307 -19.81 -23.11 8.71
CA LEU A 307 -20.04 -23.45 7.30
C LEU A 307 -21.17 -24.45 7.10
N GLU A 308 -21.38 -25.40 8.02
CA GLU A 308 -22.51 -26.34 7.98
C GLU A 308 -23.86 -25.62 8.03
N ARG A 309 -23.96 -24.50 8.74
CA ARG A 309 -25.19 -23.71 8.85
C ARG A 309 -25.48 -22.90 7.59
N LEU A 310 -24.42 -22.51 6.87
CA LEU A 310 -24.51 -21.77 5.61
C LEU A 310 -24.75 -22.68 4.41
N TYR A 311 -24.06 -23.81 4.38
CA TYR A 311 -24.09 -24.81 3.33
C TYR A 311 -24.05 -26.21 3.98
N PRO A 312 -25.22 -26.82 4.25
CA PRO A 312 -25.31 -28.13 4.89
C PRO A 312 -24.43 -29.16 4.21
N PHE A 313 -23.66 -29.88 5.02
CA PHE A 313 -22.77 -30.92 4.51
C PHE A 313 -23.56 -32.23 4.38
N LEU A 314 -23.75 -32.68 3.14
CA LEU A 314 -24.36 -33.97 2.83
C LEU A 314 -23.28 -35.00 2.50
N GLU A 315 -22.36 -34.63 1.60
CA GLU A 315 -21.27 -35.47 1.12
C GLU A 315 -20.09 -34.61 0.65
N GLU A 316 -18.97 -35.27 0.37
CA GLU A 316 -17.85 -34.59 -0.28
C GLU A 316 -18.21 -34.17 -1.70
N LYS A 317 -18.01 -32.89 -2.02
CA LYS A 317 -18.44 -32.33 -3.30
C LYS A 317 -17.48 -31.26 -3.78
N ASP A 318 -17.23 -31.24 -5.08
CA ASP A 318 -16.48 -30.17 -5.73
C ASP A 318 -17.35 -28.90 -5.77
N LEU A 319 -16.81 -27.81 -5.26
CA LEU A 319 -17.45 -26.49 -5.26
C LEU A 319 -16.93 -25.69 -6.45
N LYS A 320 -17.82 -24.95 -7.11
CA LYS A 320 -17.41 -23.99 -8.13
C LYS A 320 -16.65 -22.86 -7.46
N ALA A 321 -15.43 -22.61 -7.91
CA ALA A 321 -14.60 -21.56 -7.38
C ALA A 321 -13.81 -20.83 -8.46
N GLU A 322 -13.58 -19.55 -8.22
CA GLU A 322 -12.87 -18.66 -9.13
C GLU A 322 -11.87 -17.83 -8.33
N ARG A 323 -10.71 -17.54 -8.92
CA ARG A 323 -9.74 -16.66 -8.27
C ARG A 323 -10.13 -15.21 -8.57
N SER A 324 -10.44 -14.44 -7.54
CA SER A 324 -10.79 -13.03 -7.70
C SER A 324 -9.53 -12.17 -7.70
N GLY A 325 -9.15 -11.63 -8.86
CA GLY A 325 -8.03 -10.69 -8.96
C GLY A 325 -8.27 -9.38 -8.19
N LYS A 326 -9.54 -9.00 -7.98
CA LYS A 326 -9.91 -7.78 -7.24
C LYS A 326 -9.65 -7.88 -5.74
N TYR A 327 -9.88 -9.07 -5.16
CA TYR A 327 -9.81 -9.27 -3.71
C TYR A 327 -8.62 -10.14 -3.28
N ASP A 328 -7.79 -10.56 -4.25
CA ASP A 328 -6.66 -11.47 -4.08
C ASP A 328 -7.01 -12.72 -3.25
N GLY A 329 -8.12 -13.37 -3.61
CA GLY A 329 -8.65 -14.50 -2.86
C GLY A 329 -9.42 -15.48 -3.74
N ILE A 330 -9.87 -16.59 -3.13
CA ILE A 330 -10.66 -17.62 -3.80
C ILE A 330 -12.14 -17.36 -3.49
N LEU A 331 -12.91 -17.09 -4.53
CA LEU A 331 -14.36 -16.92 -4.46
C LEU A 331 -15.01 -18.28 -4.70
N VAL A 332 -15.75 -18.78 -3.71
CA VAL A 332 -16.45 -20.07 -3.73
C VAL A 332 -17.93 -19.80 -3.86
N HIS A 333 -18.58 -20.46 -4.83
CA HIS A 333 -20.01 -20.40 -5.04
C HIS A 333 -20.70 -21.46 -4.18
N LEU A 334 -21.59 -21.00 -3.30
CA LEU A 334 -22.43 -21.80 -2.43
C LEU A 334 -23.84 -21.90 -3.04
N ASP A 335 -23.93 -22.51 -4.21
CA ASP A 335 -25.21 -22.81 -4.83
C ASP A 335 -25.76 -24.11 -4.19
N LEU A 336 -26.85 -23.96 -3.42
CA LEU A 336 -27.59 -25.08 -2.81
C LEU A 336 -28.36 -25.88 -3.85
#